data_AF-A0A1B2Z1B0-F1
#
_entry.id   AF-A0A1B2Z1B0-F1
#
_cell.length_a   1.000
_cell.length_b   1.000
_cell.length_c   1.000
_cell.angle_alpha   90.00
_cell.angle_beta   90.00
_cell.angle_gamma   90.00
#
_symmetry.space_group_name_H-M   'P 1'
#
loop_
_entity.id
_entity.type
_entity.pdbx_description
1 polymer ?
#
loop_
_entity_poly.entity_id
_entity_poly.type
_entity_poly.pdbx_seq_one_letter_code
_entity_poly.pdbx_strand_id
1 'polypeptide(L)'
;MLLESEFNWLWLNKIKKIKETMKYIIKIYYKIKLKLILFELKKTKDLQNFIKWCIITRIRRINNFNNYGYNDNNDKITNEITNHILKIKKINQDEKINKTLNFSFKDEKVLQLMDLYFKIQNSINKYLKKEIIKIDEKPQKLIFENFENISTKKIKKVLKKIIKPDYEAVIDRTSYKINISLQEMLSYLTLTTTIIFCGAFLYNKILFGFYDIDISLFFNLSDYVSSSIEHIQTGIVGASITLIILLFNLIEIKDNFGYYKNTDVLNKRRTKDYIVIFTIVCYYILGCIYVHNFIYNNLLIPSLILTILFIQKISFKYFKKPLKVFPVLLFTSIFFVQLSTKAVSKYYIKEKENIKITFKNQELNEKTVNYNLILVTSEYVFFESNNKNIKVFKKDLVESFEKIKKE
;
A
#
# COMPACT_ATOMS: atom_id res chain seq x y z
N MET A 1 20.73 -2.59 82.17
CA MET A 1 19.30 -2.62 81.80
C MET A 1 18.96 -1.80 80.56
N LEU A 2 19.32 -0.50 80.45
CA LEU A 2 19.01 0.30 79.24
C LEU A 2 19.71 -0.22 77.96
N LEU A 3 20.99 -0.60 78.04
CA LEU A 3 21.78 -1.11 76.90
C LEU A 3 21.25 -2.44 76.31
N GLU A 4 20.68 -3.32 77.14
CA GLU A 4 20.08 -4.58 76.65
C GLU A 4 18.77 -4.34 75.89
N SER A 5 18.00 -3.32 76.27
CA SER A 5 16.75 -2.97 75.58
C SER A 5 17.01 -2.37 74.20
N GLU A 6 18.03 -1.52 74.07
CA GLU A 6 18.40 -0.91 72.79
C GLU A 6 19.00 -1.93 71.82
N PHE A 7 19.83 -2.85 72.33
CA PHE A 7 20.40 -3.93 71.53
C PHE A 7 19.31 -4.88 70.99
N ASN A 8 18.35 -5.27 71.83
CA ASN A 8 17.21 -6.11 71.41
C ASN A 8 16.34 -5.40 70.37
N TRP A 9 16.09 -4.10 70.53
CA TRP A 9 15.31 -3.32 69.57
C TRP A 9 16.00 -3.20 68.20
N LEU A 10 17.31 -2.91 68.19
CA LEU A 10 18.11 -2.86 66.96
C LEU A 10 18.17 -4.22 66.26
N TRP A 11 18.32 -5.30 67.03
CA TRP A 11 18.37 -6.66 66.49
C TRP A 11 17.03 -7.09 65.87
N LEU A 12 15.91 -6.81 66.55
CA LEU A 12 14.55 -7.07 66.04
C LEU A 12 14.26 -6.26 64.77
N ASN A 13 14.65 -4.99 64.72
CA ASN A 13 14.52 -4.16 63.51
C ASN A 13 15.36 -4.69 62.34
N LYS A 14 16.56 -5.19 62.61
CA LYS A 14 17.43 -5.81 61.59
C LYS A 14 16.79 -7.08 61.03
N ILE A 15 16.22 -7.93 61.87
CA ILE A 15 15.49 -9.15 61.44
C ILE A 15 14.26 -8.80 60.62
N LYS A 16 13.47 -7.79 61.04
CA LYS A 16 12.29 -7.34 60.28
C LYS A 16 12.69 -6.86 58.88
N LYS A 17 13.74 -6.06 58.78
CA LYS A 17 14.28 -5.56 57.49
C LYS A 17 14.80 -6.71 56.60
N ILE A 18 15.43 -7.74 57.18
CA ILE A 18 15.86 -8.95 56.46
C ILE A 18 14.64 -9.73 55.94
N LYS A 19 13.59 -9.93 56.76
CA LYS A 19 12.36 -10.61 56.32
C LYS A 19 11.66 -9.86 55.19
N GLU A 20 11.59 -8.53 55.26
CA GLU A 20 10.99 -7.70 54.20
C GLU A 20 11.80 -7.75 52.90
N THR A 21 13.12 -7.66 52.98
CA THR A 21 14.00 -7.80 51.81
C THR A 21 13.93 -9.21 51.20
N MET A 22 13.89 -10.28 52.00
CA MET A 22 13.67 -11.64 51.49
C MET A 22 12.32 -11.78 50.80
N LYS A 23 11.23 -11.23 51.38
CA LYS A 23 9.90 -11.24 50.75
C LYS A 23 9.91 -10.53 49.39
N TYR A 24 10.63 -9.40 49.30
CA TYR A 24 10.80 -8.65 48.06
C TYR A 24 11.61 -9.42 46.99
N ILE A 25 12.73 -10.04 47.38
CA ILE A 25 13.56 -10.88 46.50
C ILE A 25 12.75 -12.07 45.97
N ILE A 26 11.99 -12.75 46.83
CA ILE A 26 11.11 -13.86 46.45
C ILE A 26 10.07 -13.38 45.43
N LYS A 27 9.44 -12.21 45.66
CA LYS A 27 8.46 -11.63 44.72
C LYS A 27 9.08 -11.30 43.35
N ILE A 28 10.29 -10.74 43.33
CA ILE A 28 11.04 -10.47 42.08
C ILE A 28 11.36 -11.77 41.35
N TYR A 29 11.87 -12.78 42.07
CA TYR A 29 12.19 -14.09 41.52
C TYR A 29 10.97 -14.72 40.84
N TYR A 30 9.81 -14.75 41.51
CA TYR A 30 8.57 -15.25 40.93
C TYR A 30 8.11 -14.43 39.71
N LYS A 31 8.26 -13.10 39.74
CA LYS A 31 7.90 -12.22 38.61
C LYS A 31 8.78 -12.48 37.38
N ILE A 32 10.09 -12.64 37.55
CA ILE A 32 11.04 -12.96 36.48
C ILE A 32 10.75 -14.36 35.94
N LYS A 33 10.58 -15.35 36.82
CA LYS A 33 10.24 -16.73 36.46
C LYS A 33 8.94 -16.79 35.64
N LEU A 34 7.90 -16.06 36.06
CA LEU A 34 6.63 -15.97 35.33
C LEU A 34 6.82 -15.32 33.95
N LYS A 35 7.61 -14.23 33.84
CA LYS A 35 7.88 -13.55 32.57
C LYS A 35 8.62 -14.46 31.57
N LEU A 36 9.60 -15.24 32.06
CA LEU A 36 10.32 -16.23 31.24
C LEU A 36 9.38 -17.34 30.76
N ILE A 37 8.52 -17.86 31.64
CA ILE A 37 7.51 -18.87 31.27
C ILE A 37 6.55 -18.32 30.20
N LEU A 38 6.04 -17.10 30.38
CA LEU A 38 5.15 -16.45 29.41
C LEU A 38 5.83 -16.23 28.05
N PHE A 39 7.12 -15.88 28.05
CA PHE A 39 7.89 -15.71 26.82
C PHE A 39 8.06 -17.03 26.06
N GLU A 40 8.43 -18.11 26.73
CA GLU A 40 8.54 -19.43 26.10
C GLU A 40 7.17 -19.97 25.65
N LEU A 41 6.10 -19.75 26.42
CA LEU A 41 4.73 -20.08 26.00
C LEU A 41 4.33 -19.33 24.72
N LYS A 42 4.62 -18.03 24.63
CA LYS A 42 4.34 -17.22 23.43
C LYS A 42 5.08 -17.78 22.21
N LYS A 43 6.38 -18.03 22.33
CA LYS A 43 7.22 -18.57 21.27
C LYS A 43 6.77 -19.96 20.80
N THR A 44 6.32 -20.78 21.74
CA THR A 44 5.79 -22.13 21.48
C THR A 44 4.44 -22.06 20.76
N LYS A 45 3.57 -21.12 21.15
CA LYS A 45 2.29 -20.84 20.46
C LYS A 45 2.50 -20.31 19.03
N ASP A 46 3.50 -19.45 18.82
CA ASP A 46 3.85 -18.97 17.48
C ASP A 46 4.33 -20.13 16.58
N LEU A 47 5.10 -21.07 17.14
CA LEU A 47 5.54 -22.26 16.42
C LEU A 47 4.35 -23.19 16.10
N GLN A 48 3.44 -23.38 17.05
CA GLN A 48 2.21 -24.14 16.86
C GLN A 48 1.35 -23.57 15.72
N ASN A 49 1.16 -22.25 15.70
CA ASN A 49 0.41 -21.57 14.63
C ASN A 49 1.10 -21.75 13.27
N PHE A 50 2.43 -21.68 13.24
CA PHE A 50 3.19 -21.93 12.01
C PHE A 50 3.00 -23.36 11.48
N ILE A 51 2.95 -24.36 12.35
CA ILE A 51 2.69 -25.75 11.96
C ILE A 51 1.25 -25.94 11.49
N LYS A 52 0.28 -25.35 12.19
CA LYS A 52 -1.13 -25.34 11.73
C LYS A 52 -1.24 -24.79 10.32
N TRP A 53 -0.51 -23.71 10.02
CA TRP A 53 -0.47 -23.13 8.69
C TRP A 53 0.21 -24.04 7.65
N CYS A 54 1.26 -24.77 8.03
CA CYS A 54 1.88 -25.80 7.19
C CYS A 54 0.88 -26.91 6.82
N ILE A 55 0.07 -27.36 7.78
CA ILE A 55 -0.98 -28.38 7.58
C ILE A 55 -2.04 -27.88 6.60
N ILE A 56 -2.56 -26.66 6.79
CA ILE A 56 -3.53 -26.02 5.89
C ILE A 56 -2.99 -25.99 4.45
N THR A 57 -1.76 -25.53 4.29
CA THR A 57 -1.08 -25.42 2.98
C THR A 57 -0.99 -26.79 2.30
N ARG A 58 -0.65 -27.84 3.05
CA ARG A 58 -0.53 -29.20 2.53
C ARG A 58 -1.88 -29.79 2.14
N ILE A 59 -2.92 -29.64 2.97
CA ILE A 59 -4.28 -30.12 2.69
C ILE A 59 -4.83 -29.50 1.40
N ARG A 60 -4.62 -28.20 1.17
CA ARG A 60 -5.03 -27.56 -0.08
C ARG A 60 -4.38 -28.16 -1.31
N ARG A 61 -3.08 -28.45 -1.20
CA ARG A 61 -2.33 -29.07 -2.31
C ARG A 61 -2.86 -30.46 -2.63
N ILE A 62 -3.07 -31.30 -1.61
CA ILE A 62 -3.56 -32.68 -1.80
C ILE A 62 -4.90 -32.69 -2.54
N ASN A 63 -5.76 -31.73 -2.22
CA ASN A 63 -7.13 -31.69 -2.73
C ASN A 63 -7.31 -30.81 -3.97
N ASN A 64 -6.21 -30.33 -4.57
CA ASN A 64 -6.22 -29.44 -5.73
C ASN A 64 -7.17 -28.25 -5.59
N PHE A 65 -7.35 -27.73 -4.37
CA PHE A 65 -8.20 -26.56 -4.17
C PHE A 65 -7.62 -25.34 -4.90
N ASN A 66 -8.51 -24.52 -5.45
CA ASN A 66 -8.11 -23.29 -6.14
C ASN A 66 -7.41 -22.37 -5.14
N ASN A 67 -6.10 -22.18 -5.33
CA ASN A 67 -5.24 -21.36 -4.46
C ASN A 67 -5.24 -19.87 -4.87
N TYR A 68 -6.07 -19.48 -5.85
CA TYR A 68 -6.18 -18.12 -6.34
C TYR A 68 -7.40 -17.44 -5.71
N GLY A 69 -7.17 -16.30 -5.03
CA GLY A 69 -8.23 -15.50 -4.43
C GLY A 69 -8.90 -16.15 -3.22
N TYR A 70 -9.72 -15.37 -2.53
CA TYR A 70 -10.55 -15.87 -1.44
C TYR A 70 -11.67 -16.73 -2.01
N ASN A 71 -11.68 -18.02 -1.66
CA ASN A 71 -12.78 -18.93 -1.99
C ASN A 71 -13.39 -19.41 -0.68
N ASP A 72 -14.47 -18.74 -0.26
CA ASP A 72 -15.22 -19.01 0.96
C ASP A 72 -15.43 -20.52 1.20
N ASN A 73 -15.79 -21.26 0.16
CA ASN A 73 -16.15 -22.67 0.27
C ASN A 73 -14.92 -23.56 0.47
N ASN A 74 -13.89 -23.42 -0.38
CA ASN A 74 -12.67 -24.22 -0.24
C ASN A 74 -11.93 -23.92 1.05
N ASP A 75 -11.98 -22.65 1.49
CA ASP A 75 -11.35 -22.21 2.73
C ASP A 75 -12.07 -22.75 3.94
N LYS A 76 -13.41 -22.64 4.01
CA LYS A 76 -14.20 -23.26 5.07
C LYS A 76 -13.92 -24.76 5.17
N ILE A 77 -13.94 -25.50 4.06
CA ILE A 77 -13.65 -26.94 4.04
C ILE A 77 -12.24 -27.23 4.55
N THR A 78 -11.21 -26.54 4.05
CA THR A 78 -9.81 -26.74 4.49
C THR A 78 -9.67 -26.49 6.00
N ASN A 79 -10.37 -25.49 6.50
CA ASN A 79 -10.31 -25.07 7.89
C ASN A 79 -11.05 -26.02 8.83
N GLU A 80 -12.21 -26.52 8.42
CA GLU A 80 -12.97 -27.54 9.15
C GLU A 80 -12.15 -28.82 9.25
N ILE A 81 -11.54 -29.27 8.15
CA ILE A 81 -10.66 -30.45 8.13
C ILE A 81 -9.45 -30.25 9.03
N THR A 82 -8.76 -29.11 8.91
CA THR A 82 -7.60 -28.80 9.76
C THR A 82 -8.01 -28.79 11.24
N ASN A 83 -9.14 -28.17 11.58
CA ASN A 83 -9.59 -28.09 12.97
C ASN A 83 -9.99 -29.47 13.50
N HIS A 84 -10.49 -30.37 12.66
CA HIS A 84 -10.79 -31.74 13.07
C HIS A 84 -9.56 -32.59 13.26
N ILE A 85 -8.64 -32.55 12.29
CA ILE A 85 -7.34 -33.20 12.35
C ILE A 85 -6.61 -32.82 13.64
N LEU A 86 -6.70 -31.55 14.04
CA LEU A 86 -6.06 -31.03 15.26
C LEU A 86 -6.92 -31.18 16.52
N LYS A 87 -8.05 -31.92 16.45
CA LYS A 87 -9.01 -32.15 17.55
C LYS A 87 -9.51 -30.86 18.22
N ILE A 88 -9.61 -29.77 17.46
CA ILE A 88 -10.07 -28.45 17.91
C ILE A 88 -11.61 -28.36 17.87
N LYS A 89 -12.26 -28.97 16.87
CA LYS A 89 -13.72 -29.01 16.72
C LYS A 89 -14.19 -30.31 16.05
N LYS A 90 -15.40 -30.78 16.38
CA LYS A 90 -16.10 -31.83 15.62
C LYS A 90 -16.62 -31.25 14.29
N ILE A 91 -16.60 -32.03 13.22
CA ILE A 91 -17.11 -31.63 11.88
C ILE A 91 -18.54 -32.15 11.73
N ASN A 92 -19.34 -31.42 10.95
CA ASN A 92 -20.55 -31.94 10.32
C ASN A 92 -20.23 -33.04 9.29
N GLN A 93 -21.08 -34.05 9.21
CA GLN A 93 -20.90 -35.20 8.31
C GLN A 93 -21.24 -34.83 6.86
N ASP A 94 -20.35 -34.09 6.20
CA ASP A 94 -20.40 -33.85 4.75
C ASP A 94 -19.50 -34.88 4.03
N GLU A 95 -20.05 -35.54 3.00
CA GLU A 95 -19.36 -36.52 2.16
C GLU A 95 -18.08 -35.94 1.54
N LYS A 96 -18.13 -34.67 1.10
CA LYS A 96 -16.97 -33.98 0.52
C LYS A 96 -15.86 -33.78 1.56
N ILE A 97 -16.23 -33.44 2.79
CA ILE A 97 -15.28 -33.27 3.89
C ILE A 97 -14.65 -34.60 4.27
N ASN A 98 -15.45 -35.67 4.39
CA ASN A 98 -14.96 -37.02 4.72
C ASN A 98 -13.98 -37.56 3.68
N LYS A 99 -14.26 -37.36 2.38
CA LYS A 99 -13.35 -37.76 1.30
C LYS A 99 -12.00 -37.02 1.39
N THR A 100 -12.06 -35.71 1.61
CA THR A 100 -10.88 -34.82 1.71
C THR A 100 -10.03 -35.15 2.96
N LEU A 101 -10.70 -35.51 4.04
CA LEU A 101 -10.11 -35.93 5.31
C LEU A 101 -9.40 -37.29 5.17
N ASN A 102 -10.02 -38.27 4.51
CA ASN A 102 -9.38 -39.55 4.19
C ASN A 102 -8.12 -39.40 3.32
N PHE A 103 -8.13 -38.49 2.34
CA PHE A 103 -6.92 -38.18 1.57
C PHE A 103 -5.84 -37.51 2.42
N SER A 104 -6.22 -36.66 3.36
CA SER A 104 -5.27 -35.97 4.24
C SER A 104 -4.57 -36.93 5.20
N PHE A 105 -5.29 -37.90 5.74
CA PHE A 105 -4.73 -38.94 6.63
C PHE A 105 -3.84 -39.96 5.92
N LYS A 106 -3.98 -40.11 4.60
CA LYS A 106 -3.05 -40.91 3.78
C LYS A 106 -1.75 -40.20 3.43
N ASP A 107 -1.65 -38.89 3.65
CA ASP A 107 -0.46 -38.11 3.32
C ASP A 107 0.55 -38.10 4.48
N GLU A 108 1.68 -38.77 4.26
CA GLU A 108 2.76 -38.89 5.26
C GLU A 108 3.25 -37.54 5.79
N LYS A 109 3.28 -36.49 4.96
CA LYS A 109 3.70 -35.15 5.42
C LYS A 109 2.66 -34.50 6.34
N VAL A 110 1.37 -34.70 6.09
CA VAL A 110 0.30 -34.25 7.00
C VAL A 110 0.46 -34.94 8.35
N LEU A 111 0.62 -36.27 8.37
CA LEU A 111 0.84 -37.04 9.60
C LEU A 111 2.09 -36.58 10.38
N GLN A 112 3.18 -36.31 9.67
CA GLN A 112 4.41 -35.75 10.25
C GLN A 112 4.21 -34.37 10.89
N LEU A 113 3.45 -33.49 10.23
CA LEU A 113 3.13 -32.15 10.76
C LEU A 113 2.16 -32.23 11.93
N MET A 114 1.20 -33.17 11.90
CA MET A 114 0.28 -33.44 12.99
C MET A 114 1.00 -33.95 14.24
N ASP A 115 1.89 -34.93 14.09
CA ASP A 115 2.73 -35.44 15.18
C ASP A 115 3.48 -34.29 15.86
N LEU A 116 4.12 -33.43 15.08
CA LEU A 116 4.84 -32.27 15.60
C LEU A 116 3.92 -31.28 16.32
N TYR A 117 2.73 -31.02 15.76
CA TYR A 117 1.74 -30.14 16.37
C TYR A 117 1.31 -30.65 17.75
N PHE A 118 0.99 -31.95 17.85
CA PHE A 118 0.56 -32.55 19.11
C PHE A 118 1.70 -32.69 20.11
N LYS A 119 2.94 -32.96 19.68
CA LYS A 119 4.12 -32.88 20.56
C LYS A 119 4.27 -31.50 21.20
N ILE A 120 4.12 -30.44 20.41
CA ILE A 120 4.16 -29.05 20.91
C ILE A 120 2.97 -28.77 21.84
N GLN A 121 1.75 -29.16 21.44
CA GLN A 121 0.56 -28.96 22.27
C GLN A 121 0.67 -29.70 23.61
N ASN A 122 1.23 -30.91 23.62
CA ASN A 122 1.45 -31.70 24.82
C ASN A 122 2.55 -31.09 25.70
N SER A 123 3.61 -30.52 25.11
CA SER A 123 4.57 -29.72 25.89
C SER A 123 3.89 -28.52 26.56
N ILE A 124 3.04 -27.77 25.84
CA ILE A 124 2.26 -26.67 26.41
C ILE A 124 1.33 -27.17 27.53
N ASN A 125 0.60 -28.26 27.29
CA ASN A 125 -0.34 -28.83 28.26
C ASN A 125 0.39 -29.31 29.52
N LYS A 126 1.60 -29.86 29.42
CA LYS A 126 2.45 -30.22 30.57
C LYS A 126 2.79 -28.99 31.42
N TYR A 127 3.12 -27.86 30.79
CA TYR A 127 3.34 -26.60 31.52
C TYR A 127 2.07 -26.04 32.15
N LEU A 128 0.92 -26.20 31.49
CA LEU A 128 -0.38 -25.71 31.97
C LEU A 128 -1.13 -26.71 32.88
N LYS A 129 -0.54 -27.88 33.18
CA LYS A 129 -1.17 -28.99 33.90
C LYS A 129 -2.53 -29.42 33.31
N LYS A 130 -2.61 -29.50 31.98
CA LYS A 130 -3.77 -29.99 31.22
C LYS A 130 -3.54 -31.41 30.72
N GLU A 131 -4.63 -32.10 30.36
CA GLU A 131 -4.57 -33.45 29.80
C GLU A 131 -3.72 -33.54 28.53
N ILE A 132 -3.02 -34.66 28.39
CA ILE A 132 -2.19 -34.97 27.23
C ILE A 132 -3.08 -35.55 26.13
N ILE A 133 -2.96 -35.01 24.92
CA ILE A 133 -3.74 -35.46 23.78
C ILE A 133 -3.00 -36.63 23.12
N LYS A 134 -3.68 -37.78 23.00
CA LYS A 134 -3.20 -38.94 22.24
C LYS A 134 -3.56 -38.80 20.76
N ILE A 135 -2.63 -39.21 19.91
CA ILE A 135 -2.79 -39.23 18.45
C ILE A 135 -3.13 -40.65 18.04
N ASP A 136 -4.21 -40.81 17.28
CA ASP A 136 -4.70 -42.13 16.85
C ASP A 136 -3.91 -42.65 15.64
N GLU A 137 -3.46 -41.73 14.78
CA GLU A 137 -2.67 -42.02 13.59
C GLU A 137 -1.22 -41.57 13.74
N LYS A 138 -0.28 -42.42 13.33
CA LYS A 138 1.16 -42.15 13.43
C LYS A 138 1.79 -42.13 12.03
N PRO A 139 2.71 -41.18 11.75
CA PRO A 139 3.48 -41.19 10.52
C PRO A 139 4.42 -42.40 10.47
N GLN A 140 4.73 -42.88 9.27
CA GLN A 140 5.72 -43.95 9.07
C GLN A 140 7.13 -43.50 9.47
N LYS A 141 7.45 -42.22 9.26
CA LYS A 141 8.73 -41.62 9.61
C LYS A 141 8.52 -40.34 10.41
N LEU A 142 9.16 -40.25 11.57
CA LEU A 142 9.12 -39.04 12.39
C LEU A 142 10.02 -37.94 11.80
N ILE A 143 9.58 -36.68 11.88
CA ILE A 143 10.45 -35.52 11.57
C ILE A 143 11.58 -35.44 12.60
N PHE A 144 11.25 -35.70 13.86
CA PHE A 144 12.17 -35.68 14.99
C PHE A 144 11.86 -36.84 15.94
N GLU A 145 12.86 -37.71 16.14
CA GLU A 145 12.81 -38.80 17.11
C GLU A 145 12.83 -38.24 18.55
N ASN A 146 13.76 -37.32 18.86
CA ASN A 146 13.90 -36.67 20.17
C ASN A 146 13.51 -35.19 20.14
N PHE A 147 12.22 -34.89 20.30
CA PHE A 147 11.70 -33.51 20.24
C PHE A 147 12.15 -32.62 21.41
N GLU A 148 12.28 -33.17 22.61
CA GLU A 148 12.48 -32.40 23.86
C GLU A 148 13.77 -31.55 23.88
N ASN A 149 14.76 -31.92 23.07
CA ASN A 149 16.08 -31.26 23.04
C ASN A 149 16.32 -30.36 21.82
N ILE A 150 15.28 -30.07 21.02
CA ILE A 150 15.45 -29.36 19.74
C ILE A 150 15.08 -27.90 19.86
N SER A 151 16.01 -27.02 19.46
CA SER A 151 15.71 -25.59 19.41
C SER A 151 14.60 -25.26 18.39
N THR A 152 13.68 -24.39 18.79
CA THR A 152 12.62 -23.83 17.93
C THR A 152 13.13 -23.30 16.58
N LYS A 153 14.35 -22.74 16.53
CA LYS A 153 14.99 -22.28 15.28
C LYS A 153 15.26 -23.44 14.33
N LYS A 154 15.75 -24.57 14.83
CA LYS A 154 16.01 -25.78 14.03
C LYS A 154 14.71 -26.39 13.52
N ILE A 155 13.67 -26.45 14.36
CA ILE A 155 12.33 -26.89 13.97
C ILE A 155 11.79 -26.04 12.81
N LYS A 156 11.84 -24.71 12.93
CA LYS A 156 11.40 -23.80 11.84
C LYS A 156 12.17 -24.01 10.54
N LYS A 157 13.48 -24.25 10.60
CA LYS A 157 14.31 -24.51 9.39
C LYS A 157 13.88 -25.81 8.69
N VAL A 158 13.65 -26.89 9.44
CA VAL A 158 13.21 -28.18 8.89
C VAL A 158 11.81 -28.07 8.30
N LEU A 159 10.88 -27.47 9.04
CA LEU A 159 9.51 -27.21 8.54
C LEU A 159 9.55 -26.43 7.23
N LYS A 160 10.30 -25.32 7.18
CA LYS A 160 10.47 -24.54 5.95
C LYS A 160 10.97 -25.37 4.78
N LYS A 161 11.88 -26.34 4.99
CA LYS A 161 12.33 -27.25 3.92
C LYS A 161 11.25 -28.23 3.48
N ILE A 162 10.52 -28.82 4.43
CA ILE A 162 9.45 -29.81 4.16
C ILE A 162 8.32 -29.17 3.34
N ILE A 163 7.92 -27.96 3.73
CA ILE A 163 6.85 -27.21 3.08
C ILE A 163 7.34 -26.31 1.96
N LYS A 164 8.66 -26.17 1.71
CA LYS A 164 9.20 -25.34 0.63
C LYS A 164 8.49 -25.56 -0.71
N PRO A 165 8.35 -26.81 -1.21
CA PRO A 165 7.68 -27.04 -2.49
C PRO A 165 6.16 -26.77 -2.41
N ASP A 166 5.53 -26.95 -1.26
CA ASP A 166 4.10 -26.62 -1.07
C ASP A 166 3.91 -25.09 -1.05
N TYR A 167 4.84 -24.38 -0.41
CA TYR A 167 4.85 -22.93 -0.29
C TYR A 167 5.20 -22.25 -1.61
N GLU A 168 6.20 -22.74 -2.34
CA GLU A 168 6.53 -22.27 -3.69
C GLU A 168 5.36 -22.53 -4.64
N ALA A 169 4.73 -23.71 -4.59
CA ALA A 169 3.52 -23.96 -5.38
C ALA A 169 2.35 -23.04 -4.99
N VAL A 170 2.22 -22.67 -3.71
CA VAL A 170 1.25 -21.66 -3.28
C VAL A 170 1.66 -20.28 -3.77
N ILE A 171 2.92 -19.85 -3.65
CA ILE A 171 3.41 -18.55 -4.15
C ILE A 171 3.25 -18.44 -5.66
N ASP A 172 3.67 -19.45 -6.41
CA ASP A 172 3.60 -19.47 -7.88
C ASP A 172 2.15 -19.45 -8.38
N ARG A 173 1.21 -19.91 -7.55
CA ARG A 173 -0.23 -19.78 -7.79
C ARG A 173 -0.75 -18.42 -7.29
N THR A 174 -0.38 -17.96 -6.10
CA THR A 174 -0.90 -16.70 -5.54
C THR A 174 -0.27 -15.44 -6.12
N SER A 175 0.89 -15.55 -6.76
CA SER A 175 1.59 -14.42 -7.35
C SER A 175 0.76 -13.89 -8.51
N TYR A 176 0.48 -12.59 -8.46
CA TYR A 176 -0.09 -11.90 -9.61
C TYR A 176 0.98 -11.87 -10.70
N LYS A 177 0.87 -12.81 -11.65
CA LYS A 177 1.77 -12.87 -12.80
C LYS A 177 1.38 -11.75 -13.76
N ILE A 178 2.17 -10.69 -13.73
CA ILE A 178 2.10 -9.62 -14.72
C ILE A 178 2.68 -10.20 -16.01
N ASN A 179 1.82 -10.80 -16.82
CA ASN A 179 2.18 -11.19 -18.17
C ASN A 179 1.83 -9.99 -19.06
N ILE A 180 2.78 -9.10 -19.30
CA ILE A 180 2.61 -8.00 -20.25
C ILE A 180 3.16 -8.48 -21.57
N SER A 181 2.28 -8.71 -22.53
CA SER A 181 2.67 -8.94 -23.91
C SER A 181 3.21 -7.66 -24.55
N LEU A 182 4.03 -7.79 -25.59
CA LEU A 182 4.54 -6.64 -26.35
C LEU A 182 3.39 -5.81 -26.94
N GLN A 183 2.31 -6.47 -27.36
CA GLN A 183 1.08 -5.81 -27.84
C GLN A 183 0.39 -4.99 -26.75
N GLU A 184 0.31 -5.48 -25.51
CA GLU A 184 -0.20 -4.72 -24.38
C GLU A 184 0.71 -3.53 -24.03
N MET A 185 2.04 -3.68 -24.09
CA MET A 185 2.97 -2.55 -23.91
C MET A 185 2.74 -1.44 -24.94
N LEU A 186 2.63 -1.80 -26.22
CA LEU A 186 2.33 -0.84 -27.29
C LEU A 186 0.98 -0.15 -27.04
N SER A 187 -0.03 -0.91 -26.62
CA SER A 187 -1.36 -0.37 -26.32
C SER A 187 -1.33 0.63 -25.16
N TYR A 188 -0.56 0.34 -24.10
CA TYR A 188 -0.36 1.29 -22.99
C TYR A 188 0.40 2.54 -23.44
N LEU A 189 1.45 2.38 -24.24
CA LEU A 189 2.22 3.51 -24.77
C LEU A 189 1.32 4.43 -25.61
N THR A 190 0.56 3.87 -26.56
CA THR A 190 -0.39 4.63 -27.38
C THR A 190 -1.39 5.36 -26.49
N LEU A 191 -2.02 4.67 -25.54
CA LEU A 191 -2.99 5.27 -24.63
C LEU A 191 -2.38 6.42 -23.80
N THR A 192 -1.16 6.25 -23.28
CA THR A 192 -0.47 7.31 -22.53
C THR A 192 -0.15 8.51 -23.42
N THR A 193 0.36 8.29 -24.64
CA THR A 193 0.63 9.39 -25.58
C THR A 193 -0.63 10.15 -25.95
N THR A 194 -1.74 9.44 -26.19
CA THR A 194 -3.05 10.07 -26.47
C THR A 194 -3.53 10.90 -25.29
N ILE A 195 -3.41 10.38 -24.05
CA ILE A 195 -3.79 11.12 -22.84
C ILE A 195 -2.97 12.41 -22.71
N ILE A 196 -1.65 12.34 -22.93
CA ILE A 196 -0.77 13.52 -22.84
C ILE A 196 -1.18 14.56 -23.89
N PHE A 197 -1.44 14.14 -25.12
CA PHE A 197 -1.86 15.04 -26.21
C PHE A 197 -3.23 15.68 -25.95
N CYS A 198 -4.23 14.88 -25.54
CA CYS A 198 -5.54 15.39 -25.12
C CYS A 198 -5.41 16.33 -23.91
N GLY A 199 -4.49 16.03 -23.00
CA GLY A 199 -4.09 16.89 -21.89
C GLY A 199 -3.64 18.25 -22.37
N ALA A 200 -2.64 18.31 -23.25
CA ALA A 200 -2.13 19.58 -23.78
C ALA A 200 -3.21 20.40 -24.49
N PHE A 201 -4.08 19.75 -25.27
CA PHE A 201 -5.23 20.42 -25.87
C PHE A 201 -6.15 21.03 -24.79
N LEU A 202 -6.52 20.24 -23.77
CA LEU A 202 -7.39 20.69 -22.68
C LEU A 202 -6.75 21.81 -21.86
N TYR A 203 -5.44 21.74 -21.61
CA TYR A 203 -4.67 22.77 -20.90
C TYR A 203 -4.82 24.11 -21.60
N ASN A 204 -4.49 24.15 -22.90
CA ASN A 204 -4.57 25.36 -23.68
C ASN A 204 -6.02 25.86 -23.76
N LYS A 205 -6.98 24.96 -23.99
CA LYS A 205 -8.40 25.34 -24.02
C LYS A 205 -8.88 26.00 -22.73
N ILE A 206 -8.50 25.46 -21.57
CA ILE A 206 -8.86 26.03 -20.27
C ILE A 206 -8.14 27.36 -20.04
N LEU A 207 -6.83 27.40 -20.24
CA LEU A 207 -6.02 28.59 -20.00
C LEU A 207 -6.47 29.76 -20.87
N PHE A 208 -6.60 29.54 -22.18
CA PHE A 208 -7.01 30.57 -23.14
C PHE A 208 -8.49 30.90 -23.08
N GLY A 209 -9.33 29.97 -22.63
CA GLY A 209 -10.72 30.24 -22.30
C GLY A 209 -10.87 31.32 -21.21
N PHE A 210 -9.97 31.39 -20.23
CA PHE A 210 -9.98 32.48 -19.23
C PHE A 210 -9.57 33.85 -19.80
N TYR A 211 -8.97 33.87 -20.98
CA TYR A 211 -8.61 35.06 -21.71
C TYR A 211 -9.58 35.34 -22.87
N ASP A 212 -10.69 34.61 -22.99
CA ASP A 212 -11.63 34.69 -24.13
C ASP A 212 -10.96 34.52 -25.51
N ILE A 213 -9.89 33.72 -25.58
CA ILE A 213 -9.19 33.40 -26.82
C ILE A 213 -9.69 32.04 -27.34
N ASP A 214 -10.21 32.04 -28.56
CA ASP A 214 -10.54 30.79 -29.26
C ASP A 214 -9.27 30.15 -29.83
N ILE A 215 -8.79 29.10 -29.17
CA ILE A 215 -7.61 28.34 -29.59
C ILE A 215 -7.73 27.76 -31.00
N SER A 216 -8.94 27.48 -31.49
CA SER A 216 -9.13 26.86 -32.80
C SER A 216 -8.72 27.76 -33.97
N LEU A 217 -8.64 29.07 -33.72
CA LEU A 217 -8.25 30.06 -34.72
C LEU A 217 -6.75 30.32 -34.79
N PHE A 218 -5.99 29.97 -33.73
CA PHE A 218 -4.62 30.44 -33.56
C PHE A 218 -3.60 29.37 -33.18
N PHE A 219 -4.04 28.13 -32.95
CA PHE A 219 -3.17 27.01 -32.58
C PHE A 219 -3.13 25.98 -33.69
N ASN A 220 -1.90 25.58 -34.05
CA ASN A 220 -1.66 24.48 -34.96
C ASN A 220 -1.25 23.22 -34.21
N LEU A 221 -1.15 22.10 -34.93
CA LEU A 221 -0.74 20.81 -34.36
C LEU A 221 0.62 20.92 -33.64
N SER A 222 1.55 21.70 -34.19
CA SER A 222 2.88 21.95 -33.60
C SER A 222 2.81 22.60 -32.22
N ASP A 223 1.85 23.49 -31.98
CA ASP A 223 1.68 24.15 -30.69
C ASP A 223 1.19 23.17 -29.63
N TYR A 224 0.26 22.27 -30.00
CA TYR A 224 -0.20 21.22 -29.11
C TYR A 224 0.90 20.19 -28.80
N VAL A 225 1.77 19.87 -29.78
CA VAL A 225 2.94 19.01 -29.53
C VAL A 225 3.92 19.70 -28.57
N SER A 226 4.22 20.98 -28.79
CA SER A 226 5.11 21.75 -27.89
C SER A 226 4.56 21.80 -26.46
N SER A 227 3.28 22.14 -26.32
CA SER A 227 2.61 22.15 -25.02
C SER A 227 2.58 20.75 -24.39
N SER A 228 2.41 19.69 -25.18
CA SER A 228 2.48 18.29 -24.68
C SER A 228 3.82 17.98 -24.04
N ILE A 229 4.92 18.47 -24.61
CA ILE A 229 6.28 18.28 -24.07
C ILE A 229 6.40 18.91 -22.68
N GLU A 230 5.87 20.12 -22.48
CA GLU A 230 5.85 20.79 -21.17
C GLU A 230 5.03 20.03 -20.12
N HIS A 231 4.01 19.27 -20.55
CA HIS A 231 3.13 18.51 -19.67
C HIS A 231 3.58 17.07 -19.41
N ILE A 232 4.65 16.58 -20.06
CA ILE A 232 5.25 15.28 -19.75
C ILE A 232 5.63 15.20 -18.26
N GLN A 233 6.16 16.28 -17.70
CA GLN A 233 6.50 16.35 -16.26
C GLN A 233 5.27 16.11 -15.37
N THR A 234 4.11 16.68 -15.72
CA THR A 234 2.84 16.42 -15.04
C THR A 234 2.41 14.96 -15.18
N GLY A 235 2.62 14.37 -16.36
CA GLY A 235 2.43 12.92 -16.58
C GLY A 235 3.29 12.06 -15.67
N ILE A 236 4.58 12.38 -15.51
CA ILE A 236 5.51 11.65 -14.62
C ILE A 236 5.03 11.71 -13.16
N VAL A 237 4.57 12.88 -12.69
CA VAL A 237 4.03 13.02 -11.33
C VAL A 237 2.77 12.18 -11.17
N GLY A 238 1.82 12.24 -12.11
CA GLY A 238 0.61 11.42 -12.09
C GLY A 238 0.89 9.92 -12.08
N ALA A 239 1.87 9.48 -12.87
CA ALA A 239 2.32 8.09 -12.91
C ALA A 239 2.94 7.65 -11.57
N SER A 240 3.75 8.51 -10.96
CA SER A 240 4.37 8.27 -9.66
C SER A 240 3.32 8.09 -8.54
N ILE A 241 2.33 8.98 -8.48
CA ILE A 241 1.24 8.90 -7.50
C ILE A 241 0.43 7.62 -7.72
N THR A 242 0.10 7.30 -8.97
CA THR A 242 -0.62 6.07 -9.34
C THR A 242 0.15 4.83 -8.91
N LEU A 243 1.46 4.80 -9.16
CA LEU A 243 2.33 3.69 -8.76
C LEU A 243 2.36 3.52 -7.24
N ILE A 244 2.48 4.60 -6.49
CA ILE A 244 2.47 4.57 -5.02
C ILE A 244 1.15 3.97 -4.51
N ILE A 245 0.01 4.47 -5.00
CA ILE A 245 -1.32 3.97 -4.61
C ILE A 245 -1.49 2.50 -5.00
N LEU A 246 -0.99 2.10 -6.17
CA LEU A 246 -1.01 0.72 -6.64
C LEU A 246 -0.16 -0.18 -5.73
N LEU A 247 1.05 0.24 -5.35
CA LEU A 247 1.91 -0.52 -4.44
C LEU A 247 1.26 -0.67 -3.06
N PHE A 248 0.61 0.36 -2.52
CA PHE A 248 -0.15 0.25 -1.28
C PHE A 248 -1.31 -0.77 -1.39
N ASN A 249 -2.06 -0.75 -2.50
CA ASN A 249 -3.12 -1.72 -2.75
C ASN A 249 -2.57 -3.15 -2.95
N LEU A 250 -1.42 -3.31 -3.59
CA LEU A 250 -0.76 -4.63 -3.73
C LEU A 250 -0.25 -5.16 -2.38
N ILE A 251 0.28 -4.29 -1.52
CA ILE A 251 0.66 -4.65 -0.15
C ILE A 251 -0.59 -5.08 0.63
N GLU A 252 -1.76 -4.48 0.42
CA GLU A 252 -3.03 -4.93 1.02
C GLU A 252 -3.39 -6.35 0.59
N ILE A 253 -3.25 -6.68 -0.70
CA ILE A 253 -3.48 -8.03 -1.21
C ILE A 253 -2.46 -9.01 -0.61
N LYS A 254 -1.20 -8.59 -0.44
CA LYS A 254 -0.15 -9.38 0.23
C LYS A 254 -0.40 -9.63 1.71
N ASP A 255 -0.85 -8.62 2.44
CA ASP A 255 -1.25 -8.77 3.83
C ASP A 255 -2.49 -9.66 3.97
N ASN A 256 -3.38 -9.66 2.99
CA ASN A 256 -4.53 -10.56 2.88
C ASN A 256 -4.18 -11.98 2.39
N PHE A 257 -3.04 -12.18 1.71
CA PHE A 257 -2.47 -13.51 1.45
C PHE A 257 -1.98 -14.19 2.74
N GLY A 258 -1.73 -13.40 3.80
CA GLY A 258 -1.58 -13.88 5.17
C GLY A 258 -2.91 -14.34 5.75
N TYR A 259 -3.35 -15.53 5.34
CA TYR A 259 -4.48 -16.24 5.92
C TYR A 259 -4.54 -16.09 7.45
N TYR A 260 -5.73 -15.72 7.93
CA TYR A 260 -6.11 -15.53 9.33
C TYR A 260 -5.43 -14.39 10.09
N LYS A 261 -6.04 -13.21 9.99
CA LYS A 261 -6.23 -12.38 11.19
C LYS A 261 -7.72 -12.27 11.47
N ASN A 262 -8.05 -12.35 12.76
CA ASN A 262 -9.36 -12.08 13.35
C ASN A 262 -10.02 -10.83 12.74
N THR A 263 -11.30 -10.64 13.05
CA THR A 263 -12.14 -9.45 12.82
C THR A 263 -11.44 -8.08 12.90
N ASP A 264 -10.27 -7.98 13.55
CA ASP A 264 -9.31 -6.87 13.46
C ASP A 264 -8.89 -6.45 12.03
N VAL A 265 -9.07 -7.29 10.99
CA VAL A 265 -8.77 -6.92 9.59
C VAL A 265 -9.69 -5.80 9.09
N LEU A 266 -10.95 -5.76 9.54
CA LEU A 266 -11.88 -4.66 9.22
C LEU A 266 -11.41 -3.33 9.84
N ASN A 267 -10.91 -3.35 11.07
CA ASN A 267 -10.32 -2.18 11.73
C ASN A 267 -8.97 -1.77 11.11
N LYS A 268 -8.20 -2.74 10.57
CA LYS A 268 -6.97 -2.48 9.80
C LYS A 268 -7.20 -1.85 8.43
N ARG A 269 -8.34 -2.11 7.78
CA ARG A 269 -8.74 -1.40 6.57
C ARG A 269 -8.96 0.08 6.84
N ARG A 270 -9.76 0.42 7.87
CA ARG A 270 -10.02 1.81 8.26
C ARG A 270 -8.74 2.59 8.60
N THR A 271 -7.84 2.01 9.38
CA THR A 271 -6.54 2.66 9.73
C THR A 271 -5.63 2.91 8.52
N LYS A 272 -5.78 2.15 7.43
CA LYS A 272 -4.99 2.32 6.21
C LYS A 272 -5.61 3.32 5.21
N ASP A 273 -6.93 3.47 5.18
CA ASP A 273 -7.58 4.59 4.48
C ASP A 273 -7.08 5.93 5.05
N TYR A 274 -6.91 6.02 6.38
CA TYR A 274 -6.28 7.17 7.03
C TYR A 274 -4.82 7.34 6.64
N ILE A 275 -4.07 6.29 6.33
CA ILE A 275 -2.67 6.40 5.85
C ILE A 275 -2.64 6.95 4.41
N VAL A 276 -3.53 6.50 3.52
CA VAL A 276 -3.63 7.06 2.16
C VAL A 276 -4.01 8.53 2.23
N ILE A 277 -5.02 8.87 3.04
CA ILE A 277 -5.41 10.26 3.31
C ILE A 277 -4.23 11.04 3.92
N PHE A 278 -3.52 10.48 4.90
CA PHE A 278 -2.35 11.10 5.51
C PHE A 278 -1.22 11.31 4.51
N THR A 279 -0.98 10.37 3.58
CA THR A 279 0.05 10.50 2.53
C THR A 279 -0.32 11.63 1.57
N ILE A 280 -1.60 11.75 1.21
CA ILE A 280 -2.12 12.87 0.41
C ILE A 280 -1.98 14.20 1.16
N VAL A 281 -2.24 14.22 2.48
CA VAL A 281 -2.07 15.40 3.34
C VAL A 281 -0.58 15.77 3.53
N CYS A 282 0.33 14.82 3.67
CA CYS A 282 1.76 15.08 3.71
C CYS A 282 2.26 15.63 2.38
N TYR A 283 1.78 15.08 1.26
CA TYR A 283 2.07 15.62 -0.06
C TYR A 283 1.52 17.05 -0.22
N TYR A 284 0.35 17.35 0.36
CA TYR A 284 -0.17 18.73 0.45
C TYR A 284 0.74 19.66 1.23
N ILE A 285 1.14 19.26 2.44
CA ILE A 285 1.99 20.09 3.30
C ILE A 285 3.32 20.37 2.58
N LEU A 286 3.93 19.35 1.98
CA LEU A 286 5.14 19.52 1.17
C LEU A 286 4.88 20.44 -0.04
N GLY A 287 3.78 20.24 -0.78
CA GLY A 287 3.41 21.10 -1.90
C GLY A 287 3.17 22.57 -1.50
N CYS A 288 2.59 22.83 -0.33
CA CYS A 288 2.40 24.17 0.23
C CYS A 288 3.72 24.83 0.61
N ILE A 289 4.64 24.06 1.21
CA ILE A 289 5.95 24.57 1.60
C ILE A 289 6.81 24.91 0.37
N TYR A 290 6.78 24.07 -0.67
CA TYR A 290 7.67 24.22 -1.82
C TYR A 290 7.12 25.07 -2.98
N VAL A 291 5.81 25.11 -3.20
CA VAL A 291 5.25 25.68 -4.44
C VAL A 291 4.72 27.10 -4.26
N HIS A 292 4.60 27.64 -3.04
CA HIS A 292 4.10 29.02 -2.76
C HIS A 292 2.82 29.42 -3.52
N ASN A 293 2.04 28.45 -3.98
CA ASN A 293 0.93 28.67 -4.90
C ASN A 293 -0.36 28.21 -4.25
N PHE A 294 -0.89 29.08 -3.39
CA PHE A 294 -2.04 28.82 -2.53
C PHE A 294 -3.27 28.36 -3.33
N ILE A 295 -3.52 28.99 -4.48
CA ILE A 295 -4.65 28.67 -5.36
C ILE A 295 -4.50 27.26 -5.95
N TYR A 296 -3.30 26.93 -6.43
CA TYR A 296 -3.02 25.60 -6.98
C TYR A 296 -3.23 24.51 -5.94
N ASN A 297 -2.68 24.68 -4.73
CA ASN A 297 -2.75 23.65 -3.69
C ASN A 297 -4.17 23.46 -3.15
N ASN A 298 -4.94 24.53 -2.96
CA ASN A 298 -6.32 24.43 -2.48
C ASN A 298 -7.29 23.80 -3.48
N LEU A 299 -7.03 23.92 -4.79
CA LEU A 299 -7.84 23.25 -5.81
C LEU A 299 -7.39 21.82 -6.04
N LEU A 300 -6.08 21.57 -6.05
CA LEU A 300 -5.50 20.27 -6.42
C LEU A 300 -5.85 19.15 -5.44
N ILE A 301 -5.76 19.39 -4.14
CA ILE A 301 -5.88 18.27 -3.18
C ILE A 301 -7.31 17.81 -2.94
N PRO A 302 -8.30 18.70 -2.75
CA PRO A 302 -9.69 18.27 -2.68
C PRO A 302 -10.10 17.52 -3.95
N SER A 303 -9.67 17.99 -5.12
CA SER A 303 -9.96 17.31 -6.40
C SER A 303 -9.27 15.95 -6.51
N LEU A 304 -8.00 15.81 -6.08
CA LEU A 304 -7.32 14.51 -6.03
C LEU A 304 -8.01 13.52 -5.08
N ILE A 305 -8.40 13.95 -3.87
CA ILE A 305 -9.10 13.10 -2.89
C ILE A 305 -10.43 12.61 -3.48
N LEU A 306 -11.23 13.54 -4.00
CA LEU A 306 -12.54 13.24 -4.56
C LEU A 306 -12.40 12.29 -5.77
N THR A 307 -11.38 12.51 -6.60
CA THR A 307 -11.04 11.66 -7.74
C THR A 307 -10.64 10.25 -7.31
N ILE A 308 -9.75 10.10 -6.32
CA ILE A 308 -9.32 8.78 -5.82
C ILE A 308 -10.53 7.99 -5.31
N LEU A 309 -11.37 8.61 -4.48
CA LEU A 309 -12.57 7.99 -3.92
C LEU A 309 -13.57 7.59 -5.00
N PHE A 310 -13.78 8.47 -5.99
CA PHE A 310 -14.68 8.24 -7.11
C PHE A 310 -14.20 7.09 -8.01
N ILE A 311 -12.92 7.12 -8.40
CA ILE A 311 -12.31 6.09 -9.26
C ILE A 311 -12.26 4.74 -8.56
N GLN A 312 -11.98 4.70 -7.25
CA GLN A 312 -12.07 3.47 -6.48
C GLN A 312 -13.50 2.90 -6.54
N LYS A 313 -14.52 3.72 -6.26
CA LYS A 313 -15.92 3.27 -6.30
C LYS A 313 -16.32 2.75 -7.68
N ILE A 314 -15.94 3.45 -8.76
CA ILE A 314 -16.26 3.03 -10.13
C ILE A 314 -15.54 1.75 -10.51
N SER A 315 -14.23 1.69 -10.26
CA SER A 315 -13.38 0.56 -10.67
C SER A 315 -13.90 -0.74 -10.06
N PHE A 316 -14.18 -0.72 -8.76
CA PHE A 316 -14.63 -1.92 -8.02
C PHE A 316 -16.11 -2.28 -8.23
N LYS A 317 -16.96 -1.32 -8.63
CA LYS A 317 -18.40 -1.60 -8.87
C LYS A 317 -18.70 -2.10 -10.27
N TYR A 318 -18.05 -1.55 -11.29
CA TYR A 318 -18.46 -1.74 -12.69
C TYR A 318 -17.54 -2.65 -13.51
N PHE A 319 -16.30 -2.90 -13.09
CA PHE A 319 -15.34 -3.68 -13.87
C PHE A 319 -15.12 -5.08 -13.30
N LYS A 320 -15.16 -6.09 -14.18
CA LYS A 320 -14.85 -7.50 -13.82
C LYS A 320 -13.41 -7.68 -13.32
N LYS A 321 -12.48 -6.83 -13.76
CA LYS A 321 -11.05 -6.86 -13.38
C LYS A 321 -10.62 -5.50 -12.83
N PRO A 322 -11.07 -5.12 -11.62
CA PRO A 322 -10.91 -3.76 -11.10
C PRO A 322 -9.45 -3.35 -10.95
N LEU A 323 -8.58 -4.27 -10.54
CA LEU A 323 -7.14 -3.99 -10.33
C LEU A 323 -6.37 -3.69 -11.62
N LYS A 324 -6.86 -4.11 -12.80
CA LYS A 324 -6.25 -3.75 -14.08
C LYS A 324 -6.69 -2.38 -14.55
N VAL A 325 -7.94 -2.01 -14.27
CA VAL A 325 -8.57 -0.78 -14.76
C VAL A 325 -8.29 0.40 -13.83
N PHE A 326 -8.26 0.15 -12.52
CA PHE A 326 -8.05 1.15 -11.49
C PHE A 326 -6.79 2.01 -11.73
N PRO A 327 -5.61 1.47 -12.04
CA PRO A 327 -4.42 2.27 -12.28
C PRO A 327 -4.54 3.20 -13.48
N VAL A 328 -5.16 2.72 -14.57
CA VAL A 328 -5.33 3.50 -15.80
C VAL A 328 -6.29 4.67 -15.55
N LEU A 329 -7.43 4.40 -14.92
CA LEU A 329 -8.39 5.45 -14.57
C LEU A 329 -7.79 6.45 -13.59
N LEU A 330 -7.09 5.95 -12.57
CA LEU A 330 -6.47 6.78 -11.55
C LEU A 330 -5.41 7.71 -12.16
N PHE A 331 -4.50 7.17 -12.98
CA PHE A 331 -3.50 7.95 -13.70
C PHE A 331 -4.16 9.04 -14.55
N THR A 332 -5.13 8.64 -15.37
CA THR A 332 -5.80 9.56 -16.31
C THR A 332 -6.46 10.70 -15.55
N SER A 333 -7.21 10.41 -14.49
CA SER A 333 -7.91 11.43 -13.73
C SER A 333 -6.96 12.33 -12.93
N ILE A 334 -5.91 11.78 -12.30
CA ILE A 334 -4.89 12.58 -11.60
C ILE A 334 -4.20 13.53 -12.57
N PHE A 335 -3.82 13.04 -13.75
CA PHE A 335 -3.18 13.84 -14.79
C PHE A 335 -4.05 15.03 -15.22
N PHE A 336 -5.33 14.79 -15.56
CA PHE A 336 -6.24 15.86 -15.97
C PHE A 336 -6.54 16.84 -14.84
N VAL A 337 -6.67 16.36 -13.60
CA VAL A 337 -6.85 17.23 -12.43
C VAL A 337 -5.66 18.17 -12.27
N GLN A 338 -4.43 17.64 -12.26
CA GLN A 338 -3.21 18.45 -12.14
C GLN A 338 -3.07 19.48 -13.25
N LEU A 339 -3.36 19.06 -14.47
CA LEU A 339 -3.24 19.88 -15.66
C LEU A 339 -4.29 21.02 -15.66
N SER A 340 -5.53 20.73 -15.25
CA SER A 340 -6.58 21.74 -15.11
C SER A 340 -6.24 22.73 -14.00
N THR A 341 -5.77 22.26 -12.84
CA THR A 341 -5.39 23.16 -11.75
C THR A 341 -4.19 24.02 -12.11
N LYS A 342 -3.22 23.49 -12.89
CA LYS A 342 -2.07 24.27 -13.40
C LYS A 342 -2.52 25.38 -14.34
N ALA A 343 -3.48 25.11 -15.23
CA ALA A 343 -4.05 26.13 -16.13
C ALA A 343 -4.72 27.26 -15.32
N VAL A 344 -5.59 26.89 -14.37
CA VAL A 344 -6.27 27.85 -13.48
C VAL A 344 -5.27 28.67 -12.68
N SER A 345 -4.26 28.03 -12.08
CA SER A 345 -3.26 28.75 -11.27
C SER A 345 -2.44 29.74 -12.09
N LYS A 346 -2.08 29.38 -13.33
CA LYS A 346 -1.29 30.25 -14.22
C LYS A 346 -2.04 31.55 -14.54
N TYR A 347 -3.36 31.46 -14.75
CA TYR A 347 -4.20 32.63 -14.97
C TYR A 347 -4.27 33.56 -13.73
N TYR A 348 -4.55 33.00 -12.55
CA TYR A 348 -4.79 33.82 -11.35
C TYR A 348 -3.55 34.45 -10.74
N ILE A 349 -2.38 33.82 -10.89
CA ILE A 349 -1.13 34.34 -10.30
C ILE A 349 -0.54 35.46 -11.14
N LYS A 350 -0.91 35.53 -12.44
CA LYS A 350 -0.32 36.45 -13.41
C LYS A 350 1.19 36.56 -13.21
N GLU A 351 1.92 35.47 -13.46
CA GLU A 351 3.37 35.54 -13.58
C GLU A 351 3.70 36.47 -14.76
N LYS A 352 3.76 37.77 -14.49
CA LYS A 352 4.18 38.77 -15.45
C LYS A 352 5.67 38.57 -15.64
N GLU A 353 6.02 37.86 -16.71
CA GLU A 353 7.36 37.96 -17.23
C GLU A 353 7.55 39.38 -17.75
N ASN A 354 8.49 40.13 -17.17
CA ASN A 354 8.87 41.45 -17.66
C ASN A 354 9.64 41.26 -18.97
N ILE A 355 8.92 41.05 -20.06
CA ILE A 355 9.49 40.91 -21.39
C ILE A 355 9.17 42.18 -22.18
N LYS A 356 10.21 42.91 -22.55
CA LYS A 356 10.13 43.99 -23.52
C LYS A 356 10.06 43.39 -24.91
N ILE A 357 9.13 43.88 -25.73
CA ILE A 357 8.94 43.38 -27.08
C ILE A 357 9.14 44.52 -28.04
N THR A 358 9.94 44.27 -29.08
CA THR A 358 10.21 45.21 -30.15
C THR A 358 9.52 44.70 -31.41
N PHE A 359 8.68 45.52 -32.02
CA PHE A 359 8.03 45.28 -33.29
C PHE A 359 8.81 45.96 -34.41
N LYS A 360 8.76 45.37 -35.61
CA LYS A 360 9.42 45.90 -36.82
C LYS A 360 8.88 47.28 -37.23
N ASN A 361 7.65 47.61 -36.85
CA ASN A 361 7.03 48.89 -37.14
C ASN A 361 7.07 49.80 -35.90
N GLN A 362 7.68 50.98 -36.04
CA GLN A 362 7.81 51.96 -34.96
C GLN A 362 6.44 52.43 -34.42
N GLU A 363 5.41 52.57 -35.25
CA GLU A 363 4.07 52.96 -34.79
C GLU A 363 3.43 51.91 -33.87
N LEU A 364 3.77 50.63 -34.07
CA LEU A 364 3.31 49.55 -33.20
C LEU A 364 4.02 49.63 -31.86
N ASN A 365 5.34 49.88 -31.84
CA ASN A 365 6.12 50.03 -30.61
C ASN A 365 5.54 51.09 -29.67
N GLU A 366 5.16 52.25 -30.19
CA GLU A 366 4.58 53.35 -29.40
C GLU A 366 3.20 53.01 -28.84
N LYS A 367 2.38 52.27 -29.59
CA LYS A 367 1.05 51.79 -29.14
C LYS A 367 1.12 50.61 -28.18
N THR A 368 2.28 49.95 -28.06
CA THR A 368 2.45 48.68 -27.33
C THR A 368 3.22 48.76 -26.02
N VAL A 369 3.67 49.95 -25.62
CA VAL A 369 4.46 50.20 -24.39
C VAL A 369 3.81 49.64 -23.12
N ASN A 370 2.49 49.39 -23.13
CA ASN A 370 1.70 48.97 -21.97
C ASN A 370 1.04 47.57 -22.09
N TYR A 371 1.50 46.71 -22.99
CA TYR A 371 0.98 45.33 -23.04
C TYR A 371 1.84 44.35 -22.24
N ASN A 372 1.19 43.40 -21.56
CA ASN A 372 1.87 42.26 -20.94
C ASN A 372 1.78 41.07 -21.91
N LEU A 373 2.92 40.40 -22.16
CA LEU A 373 2.93 39.16 -22.92
C LEU A 373 2.17 38.06 -22.16
N ILE A 374 1.25 37.38 -22.84
CA ILE A 374 0.54 36.21 -22.32
C ILE A 374 1.25 34.94 -22.79
N LEU A 375 1.40 34.78 -24.10
CA LEU A 375 2.00 33.60 -24.73
C LEU A 375 2.43 33.88 -26.18
N VAL A 376 3.32 33.04 -26.69
CA VAL A 376 3.76 32.96 -28.08
C VAL A 376 3.44 31.58 -28.63
N THR A 377 2.73 31.48 -29.76
CA THR A 377 2.54 30.24 -30.52
C THR A 377 3.52 30.16 -31.70
N SER A 378 3.36 29.17 -32.57
CA SER A 378 4.15 29.06 -33.80
C SER A 378 3.99 30.29 -34.68
N GLU A 379 2.78 30.85 -34.78
CA GLU A 379 2.44 31.92 -35.72
C GLU A 379 1.99 33.24 -35.08
N TYR A 380 1.56 33.21 -33.81
CA TYR A 380 0.93 34.37 -33.16
C TYR A 380 1.55 34.70 -31.81
N VAL A 381 1.36 35.96 -31.40
CA VAL A 381 1.77 36.47 -30.09
C VAL A 381 0.58 37.16 -29.43
N PHE A 382 0.30 36.78 -28.19
CA PHE A 382 -0.87 37.22 -27.43
C PHE A 382 -0.48 38.18 -26.31
N PHE A 383 -1.23 39.28 -26.22
CA PHE A 383 -0.95 40.39 -25.32
C PHE A 383 -2.18 40.77 -24.50
N GLU A 384 -1.98 41.04 -23.22
CA GLU A 384 -3.00 41.63 -22.33
C GLU A 384 -2.74 43.15 -22.21
N SER A 385 -3.72 43.97 -22.58
CA SER A 385 -3.66 45.41 -22.31
C SER A 385 -3.89 45.74 -20.84
N ASN A 386 -3.51 46.95 -20.41
CA ASN A 386 -3.86 47.46 -19.08
C ASN A 386 -5.39 47.44 -18.81
N ASN A 387 -6.22 47.48 -19.86
CA ASN A 387 -7.68 47.39 -19.78
C ASN A 387 -8.20 45.94 -19.88
N LYS A 388 -7.32 44.93 -19.77
CA LYS A 388 -7.61 43.49 -19.95
C LYS A 388 -8.12 43.08 -21.34
N ASN A 389 -7.99 43.96 -22.34
CA ASN A 389 -8.30 43.59 -23.72
C ASN A 389 -7.14 42.79 -24.30
N ILE A 390 -7.46 41.64 -24.90
CA ILE A 390 -6.49 40.82 -25.62
C ILE A 390 -6.17 41.47 -26.96
N LYS A 391 -4.89 41.53 -27.31
CA LYS A 391 -4.44 41.78 -28.68
C LYS A 391 -3.61 40.62 -29.20
N VAL A 392 -3.85 40.27 -30.46
CA VAL A 392 -3.17 39.18 -31.16
C VAL A 392 -2.41 39.78 -32.33
N PHE A 393 -1.14 39.45 -32.45
CA PHE A 393 -0.31 39.87 -33.59
C PHE A 393 0.32 38.64 -34.23
N LYS A 394 0.55 38.71 -35.55
CA LYS A 394 1.39 37.73 -36.24
C LYS A 394 2.83 37.85 -35.74
N LYS A 395 3.48 36.73 -35.50
CA LYS A 395 4.83 36.64 -34.95
C LYS A 395 5.87 37.31 -35.85
N ASP A 396 5.65 37.29 -37.15
CA ASP A 396 6.50 37.88 -38.19
C ASP A 396 6.62 39.41 -38.08
N LEU A 397 5.71 40.05 -37.33
CA LEU A 397 5.74 41.48 -37.00
C LEU A 397 6.61 41.80 -35.77
N VAL A 398 6.95 40.78 -34.97
CA VAL A 398 7.82 40.91 -33.80
C VAL A 398 9.26 40.73 -34.22
N GLU A 399 10.12 41.66 -33.78
CA GLU A 399 11.54 41.71 -34.08
C GLU A 399 12.37 41.04 -32.98
N SER A 400 12.05 41.30 -31.70
CA SER A 400 12.78 40.70 -30.58
C SER A 400 11.96 40.62 -29.29
N PHE A 401 12.32 39.64 -28.44
CA PHE A 401 11.86 39.51 -27.06
C PHE A 401 13.05 39.71 -26.12
N GLU A 402 13.04 40.73 -25.28
CA GLU A 402 14.09 41.00 -24.29
C GLU A 402 13.54 40.84 -22.87
N LYS A 403 14.14 39.94 -22.08
CA LYS A 403 13.76 39.76 -20.68
C LYS A 403 14.41 40.87 -19.84
N ILE A 404 13.60 41.79 -19.31
CA ILE A 404 14.06 42.83 -18.39
C ILE A 404 14.31 42.17 -17.03
N LYS A 405 15.54 42.24 -16.52
CA LYS A 405 15.83 41.85 -15.13
C LYS A 405 15.06 42.79 -14.21
N LYS A 406 14.30 42.25 -13.26
CA LYS A 406 13.74 43.05 -12.16
C LYS A 406 14.93 43.61 -11.37
N GLU A 407 15.02 44.94 -11.31
CA GLU A 407 15.91 45.66 -10.39
C GLU A 407 15.49 45.45 -8.94
#